data_AF-A0A0B6ZB10-F1
#
_entry.id   AF-A0A0B6ZB10-F1
#
_cell.length_a   1.000
_cell.length_b   1.000
_cell.length_c   1.000
_cell.angle_alpha   90.00
_cell.angle_beta   90.00
_cell.angle_gamma   90.00
#
_symmetry.space_group_name_H-M   'P 1'
#
loop_
_entity.id
_entity.type
_entity.pdbx_description
1 polymer ?
#
loop_
_entity_poly.entity_id
_entity_poly.type
_entity_poly.pdbx_seq_one_letter_code
_entity_poly.pdbx_strand_id
1 'polypeptide(L)'
;VDIQGRGFDKPRLETKVKLRYDDNFLFVGVFLEEPDVWANVTLHDGTVYQDNSFQLLVDTRQSNVNYKEITVNARGTVSDLMMTKSYVDSGEPLTFWESE
;
A
#
# COMPACT_ATOMS: atom_id res chain seq x y z
N VAL A 1 5.36 -2.05 -17.46
CA VAL A 1 3.90 -1.89 -17.31
C VAL A 1 3.67 -1.75 -15.83
N ASP A 2 3.13 -0.62 -15.39
CA ASP A 2 2.75 -0.40 -13.99
C ASP A 2 1.25 -0.70 -13.81
N ILE A 3 0.63 -0.18 -12.75
CA ILE A 3 -0.79 -0.42 -12.45
C ILE A 3 -1.75 0.19 -13.48
N GLN A 4 -1.31 1.16 -14.30
CA GLN A 4 -2.14 1.77 -15.36
C GLN A 4 -2.27 0.85 -16.58
N GLY A 5 -1.37 -0.12 -16.74
CA GLY A 5 -1.44 -1.11 -17.82
C GLY A 5 -0.68 -0.70 -19.09
N ARG A 6 -0.96 -1.41 -20.19
CA ARG A 6 -0.27 -1.18 -21.48
C ARG A 6 -0.84 0.05 -22.18
N GLY A 7 0.02 0.86 -22.80
CA GLY A 7 -0.36 2.05 -23.55
C GLY A 7 -0.17 3.37 -22.79
N PHE A 8 0.14 3.31 -21.49
CA PHE A 8 0.58 4.46 -20.70
C PHE A 8 2.10 4.61 -20.74
N ASP A 9 2.56 5.85 -20.57
CA ASP A 9 3.98 6.15 -20.42
C ASP A 9 4.55 5.44 -19.19
N LYS A 10 5.84 5.10 -19.24
CA LYS A 10 6.50 4.53 -18.07
C LYS A 10 6.58 5.58 -16.96
N PRO A 11 6.45 5.19 -15.68
CA PRO A 11 6.73 6.09 -14.57
C PRO A 11 8.07 6.79 -14.73
N ARG A 12 8.08 8.11 -14.54
CA ARG A 12 9.28 8.95 -14.63
C ARG A 12 10.29 8.62 -13.54
N LEU A 13 9.78 8.34 -12.34
CA LEU A 13 10.55 8.11 -11.13
C LEU A 13 10.74 6.61 -10.89
N GLU A 14 11.87 6.26 -10.29
CA GLU A 14 12.21 4.88 -10.02
C GLU A 14 11.53 4.33 -8.77
N THR A 15 10.86 3.18 -8.91
CA THR A 15 10.32 2.40 -7.79
C THR A 15 10.91 0.99 -7.85
N LYS A 16 11.57 0.57 -6.76
CA LYS A 16 12.10 -0.79 -6.60
C LYS A 16 11.52 -1.41 -5.33
N VAL A 17 11.10 -2.66 -5.44
CA VAL A 17 10.57 -3.42 -4.31
C VAL A 17 11.31 -4.76 -4.25
N LYS A 18 11.63 -5.19 -3.03
CA LYS A 18 12.14 -6.52 -2.74
C LYS A 18 11.30 -7.15 -1.62
N LEU A 19 10.81 -8.34 -1.89
CA LEU A 19 10.00 -9.11 -0.95
C LEU A 19 10.80 -10.32 -0.45
N ARG A 20 10.66 -10.60 0.84
CA ARG A 20 11.11 -11.84 1.49
C ARG A 20 10.02 -12.27 2.47
N TYR A 21 9.97 -13.54 2.81
CA TYR A 21 9.03 -14.03 3.80
C TYR A 21 9.64 -15.19 4.58
N ASP A 22 9.10 -15.41 5.76
CA ASP A 22 9.24 -16.65 6.52
C ASP A 22 7.84 -17.16 6.91
N ASP A 23 7.78 -18.11 7.85
CA ASP A 23 6.52 -18.71 8.29
C ASP A 23 5.59 -17.73 9.05
N ASN A 24 6.12 -16.59 9.50
CA ASN A 24 5.39 -15.61 10.31
C ASN A 24 5.20 -14.26 9.61
N PHE A 25 6.21 -13.79 8.88
CA PHE A 25 6.25 -12.42 8.37
C PHE A 25 6.52 -12.32 6.88
N LEU A 26 5.91 -11.32 6.26
CA LEU A 26 6.30 -10.77 4.96
C LEU A 26 7.19 -9.54 5.21
N PHE A 27 8.44 -9.62 4.75
CA PHE A 27 9.39 -8.51 4.76
C PHE A 27 9.35 -7.77 3.43
N VAL A 28 9.12 -6.46 3.50
CA VAL A 28 9.02 -5.59 2.33
C VAL A 28 10.11 -4.54 2.40
N GLY A 29 11.06 -4.59 1.46
CA GLY A 29 12.04 -3.54 1.23
C GLY A 29 11.62 -2.69 0.03
N VAL A 30 11.52 -1.38 0.21
CA VAL A 30 11.06 -0.45 -0.83
C VAL A 30 12.08 0.67 -1.01
N PHE A 31 12.31 1.01 -2.27
CA PHE A 31 13.01 2.22 -2.68
C PHE A 31 12.07 3.01 -3.61
N LEU A 32 11.84 4.27 -3.27
CA LEU A 32 11.05 5.22 -4.04
C LEU A 32 11.92 6.45 -4.31
N GLU A 33 12.08 6.81 -5.57
CA GLU A 33 12.65 8.09 -5.97
C GLU A 33 11.55 9.15 -5.97
N GLU A 34 11.74 10.26 -5.27
CA GLU A 34 10.83 11.41 -5.29
C GLU A 34 11.63 12.69 -4.96
N PRO A 35 11.72 13.67 -5.89
CA PRO A 35 12.38 14.94 -5.62
C PRO A 35 11.67 15.81 -4.58
N ASP A 36 10.34 15.71 -4.49
CA ASP A 36 9.49 16.59 -3.69
C ASP A 36 8.72 15.78 -2.64
N VAL A 37 9.39 15.38 -1.55
CA VAL A 37 8.79 14.53 -0.50
C VAL A 37 8.08 15.36 0.56
N TRP A 38 6.82 15.03 0.83
CA TRP A 38 6.05 15.45 2.00
C TRP A 38 5.38 14.29 2.71
N ALA A 39 5.24 14.44 4.02
CA ALA A 39 4.58 13.50 4.91
C ALA A 39 3.91 14.30 6.05
N ASN A 40 2.79 14.94 5.75
CA ASN A 40 2.08 15.82 6.67
C ASN A 40 1.19 15.05 7.65
N VAL A 41 0.70 13.87 7.25
CA VAL A 41 -0.12 13.01 8.09
C VAL A 41 0.76 12.37 9.16
N THR A 42 0.34 12.52 10.42
CA THR A 42 1.10 12.04 11.58
C THR A 42 0.30 11.06 12.43
N LEU A 43 -1.01 11.02 12.24
CA LEU A 43 -1.95 10.17 12.97
C LEU A 43 -2.01 8.78 12.31
N HIS A 44 -1.84 7.74 13.11
CA HIS A 44 -2.10 6.34 12.70
C HIS A 44 -3.55 6.22 12.23
N ASP A 45 -3.76 5.53 11.10
CA ASP A 45 -5.05 5.46 10.38
C ASP A 45 -5.62 6.78 9.89
N GLY A 46 -4.77 7.80 9.77
CA GLY A 46 -5.09 9.02 9.02
C GLY A 46 -5.19 8.77 7.51
N THR A 47 -5.49 9.82 6.74
CA THR A 47 -5.52 9.78 5.27
C THR A 47 -4.12 9.76 4.65
N VAL A 48 -3.30 8.78 5.02
CA VAL A 48 -1.87 8.64 4.65
C VAL A 48 -1.65 8.63 3.14
N TYR A 49 -2.62 8.16 2.35
CA TYR A 49 -2.55 8.14 0.88
C TYR A 49 -2.46 9.54 0.23
N GLN A 50 -2.68 10.62 0.99
CA GLN A 50 -2.50 12.00 0.51
C GLN A 50 -1.04 12.51 0.62
N ASP A 51 -0.20 11.80 1.36
CA ASP A 51 1.24 12.03 1.43
C ASP A 51 1.98 11.20 0.38
N ASN A 52 3.26 11.50 0.15
CA ASN A 52 4.15 10.54 -0.50
C ASN A 52 4.23 9.29 0.38
N SER A 53 3.66 8.21 -0.13
CA SER A 53 3.46 6.97 0.61
C SER A 53 3.68 5.74 -0.28
N PHE A 54 3.99 4.62 0.36
CA PHE A 54 3.99 3.30 -0.23
C PHE A 54 2.75 2.55 0.24
N GLN A 55 2.00 1.93 -0.68
CA GLN A 55 0.84 1.11 -0.35
C GLN A 55 1.08 -0.34 -0.80
N LEU A 56 0.80 -1.27 0.11
CA LEU A 56 0.82 -2.70 -0.14
C LEU A 56 -0.61 -3.25 -0.04
N LEU A 57 -1.04 -3.95 -1.09
CA LEU A 57 -2.29 -4.72 -1.08
C LEU A 57 -1.94 -6.20 -1.08
N VAL A 58 -2.40 -6.95 -0.07
CA VAL A 58 -2.08 -8.38 0.08
C VAL A 58 -3.34 -9.22 0.15
N ASP A 59 -3.45 -10.17 -0.77
CA ASP A 59 -4.42 -11.25 -0.74
C ASP A 59 -3.71 -12.60 -0.81
N THR A 60 -3.63 -13.29 0.33
CA THR A 60 -2.96 -14.59 0.44
C THR A 60 -3.76 -15.73 -0.19
N ARG A 61 -5.03 -15.50 -0.55
CA ARG A 61 -5.95 -16.50 -1.12
C ARG A 61 -6.29 -16.26 -2.58
N GLN A 62 -5.82 -15.16 -3.18
CA GLN A 62 -6.11 -14.77 -4.56
C GLN A 62 -7.62 -14.74 -4.87
N SER A 63 -8.40 -14.29 -3.89
CA SER A 63 -9.86 -14.30 -3.90
C SER A 63 -10.47 -12.93 -4.23
N ASN A 64 -9.67 -11.86 -4.18
CA ASN A 64 -10.06 -10.45 -4.24
C ASN A 64 -11.07 -10.05 -3.17
N VAL A 65 -11.21 -10.84 -2.11
CA VAL A 65 -12.08 -10.58 -0.95
C VAL A 65 -11.29 -10.65 0.34
N ASN A 66 -11.67 -9.84 1.31
CA ASN A 66 -10.99 -9.74 2.61
C ASN A 66 -9.47 -9.57 2.44
N TYR A 67 -9.02 -8.75 1.50
CA TYR A 67 -7.60 -8.45 1.29
C TYR A 67 -7.16 -7.30 2.21
N LYS A 68 -5.87 -7.19 2.48
CA LYS A 68 -5.32 -6.19 3.41
C LYS A 68 -4.69 -5.06 2.65
N GLU A 69 -4.86 -3.84 3.14
CA GLU A 69 -4.17 -2.67 2.65
C GLU A 69 -3.32 -2.11 3.78
N ILE A 70 -2.04 -1.85 3.51
CA ILE A 70 -1.11 -1.23 4.45
C ILE A 70 -0.44 -0.09 3.71
N THR A 71 -0.57 1.12 4.24
CA THR A 71 -0.01 2.35 3.67
C THR A 71 0.95 2.96 4.66
N VAL A 72 2.15 3.35 4.20
CA VAL A 72 3.16 4.00 5.03
C VAL A 72 3.72 5.24 4.32
N ASN A 73 3.72 6.40 4.99
CA ASN A 73 4.35 7.61 4.45
C ASN A 73 5.85 7.70 4.80
N ALA A 74 6.52 8.73 4.29
CA ALA A 74 7.95 8.95 4.53
C ALA A 74 8.33 9.18 6.02
N ARG A 75 7.36 9.44 6.91
CA ARG A 75 7.59 9.53 8.37
C ARG A 75 7.38 8.20 9.10
N GLY A 76 6.99 7.15 8.39
CA GLY A 76 6.63 5.87 8.99
C GLY A 76 5.24 5.87 9.63
N THR A 77 4.40 6.88 9.37
CA THR A 77 3.00 6.85 9.80
C THR A 77 2.25 5.83 8.95
N VAL A 78 1.59 4.90 9.64
CA VAL A 78 0.85 3.79 9.03
C VAL A 78 -0.64 4.10 9.00
N SER A 79 -1.29 3.65 7.93
CA SER A 79 -2.73 3.42 7.90
C SER A 79 -2.95 2.03 7.33
N ASP A 80 -3.75 1.22 8.01
CA ASP A 80 -4.04 -0.12 7.56
C ASP A 80 -5.51 -0.49 7.74
N LEU A 81 -5.97 -1.41 6.90
CA LEU A 81 -7.35 -1.84 6.87
C LEU A 81 -7.51 -3.18 6.16
N MET A 82 -8.66 -3.81 6.35
CA MET A 82 -9.11 -4.93 5.54
C MET A 82 -10.23 -4.50 4.59
N MET A 83 -10.08 -4.74 3.29
CA MET A 83 -11.14 -4.54 2.32
C MET A 83 -11.96 -5.82 2.15
N THR A 84 -13.28 -5.71 2.30
CA THR A 84 -14.19 -6.86 2.09
C THR A 84 -14.12 -7.43 0.66
N LYS A 85 -13.91 -6.56 -0.33
CA LYS A 85 -13.72 -6.86 -1.76
C LYS A 85 -13.15 -5.64 -2.48
N SER A 86 -12.91 -5.72 -3.79
CA SER A 86 -12.35 -4.61 -4.56
C SER A 86 -13.23 -3.34 -4.50
N TYR A 87 -12.62 -2.16 -4.65
CA TYR A 87 -13.35 -0.89 -4.74
C TYR A 87 -14.39 -0.88 -5.88
N VAL A 88 -14.05 -1.47 -7.03
CA VAL A 88 -14.96 -1.55 -8.20
C VAL A 88 -16.19 -2.38 -7.88
N ASP A 89 -16.05 -3.37 -6.99
CA ASP A 89 -17.15 -4.22 -6.55
C ASP A 89 -17.88 -3.66 -5.32
N SER A 90 -17.68 -2.38 -4.98
CA SER A 90 -18.26 -1.72 -3.80
C SER A 90 -17.80 -2.36 -2.49
N GLY A 91 -16.50 -2.66 -2.37
CA GLY A 91 -15.90 -3.11 -1.12
C GLY A 91 -15.92 -2.05 -0.04
N GLU A 92 -16.21 -2.47 1.18
CA GLU A 92 -16.16 -1.65 2.38
C GLU A 92 -14.80 -1.82 3.09
N PRO A 93 -14.19 -0.72 3.55
CA PRO A 93 -13.00 -0.76 4.39
C PRO A 93 -13.37 -1.10 5.84
N LEU A 94 -12.71 -2.11 6.38
CA LEU A 94 -12.82 -2.54 7.76
C LEU A 94 -11.58 -2.08 8.52
N THR A 95 -11.68 -0.92 9.17
CA THR A 95 -10.59 -0.24 9.89
C THR A 95 -10.36 -0.78 11.31
N PHE A 96 -11.00 -1.90 11.69
CA PHE A 96 -10.74 -2.55 12.97
C PHE A 96 -9.59 -3.56 12.90
N TRP A 97 -9.17 -3.90 11.68
CA TRP A 97 -8.06 -4.82 11.44
C TRP A 97 -6.77 -4.03 11.49
N GLU A 98 -5.79 -4.54 12.22
CA GLU A 98 -4.48 -3.89 12.43
C GLU A 98 -3.35 -4.76 11.86
N SER A 99 -2.33 -4.10 11.30
CA SER A 99 -1.07 -4.76 10.96
C SER A 99 -0.11 -4.77 12.16
N GLU A 100 -0.02 -5.91 12.85
CA GLU A 100 0.93 -6.14 13.96
C GLU A 100 2.35 -6.54 13.50
#